data_AF-A4BEE8-F1
#
_entry.id   AF-A4BEE8-F1
#
_cell.length_a   1.000
_cell.length_b   1.000
_cell.length_c   1.000
_cell.angle_alpha   90.00
_cell.angle_beta   90.00
_cell.angle_gamma   90.00
#
_symmetry.space_group_name_H-M   'P 1'
#
loop_
_entity.id
_entity.type
_entity.pdbx_description
1 polymer ?
#
loop_
_entity_poly.entity_id
_entity_poly.type
_entity_poly.pdbx_seq_one_letter_code
_entity_poly.pdbx_strand_id
1 'polypeptide(L)' 'MYAVIVSGGKQYRVSEGQKVKLEKIEAETGASIDFDKVLLVADGDKV' A
#
# COMPACT_ATOMS: atom_id res chain seq x y z
N MET A 1 -11.03 -6.44 -3.14
CA MET A 1 -10.45 -5.52 -2.15
C MET A 1 -9.33 -4.73 -2.79
N TYR A 2 -9.37 -3.39 -2.72
CA TYR A 2 -8.21 -2.55 -2.98
C TYR A 2 -8.07 -1.50 -1.88
N ALA A 3 -6.85 -1.05 -1.64
CA ALA A 3 -6.56 0.03 -0.71
C ALA A 3 -5.80 1.15 -1.41
N VAL A 4 -5.92 2.37 -0.91
CA VAL A 4 -5.07 3.51 -1.29
C VAL A 4 -4.16 3.84 -0.12
N ILE A 5 -2.86 3.66 -0.30
CA ILE A 5 -1.83 3.93 0.72
C ILE A 5 -0.98 5.12 0.34
N VAL A 6 -0.37 5.77 1.33
CA VAL A 6 0.65 6.81 1.10
C VAL A 6 2.04 6.24 1.34
N SER A 7 2.91 6.37 0.34
CA SER A 7 4.34 6.05 0.45
C SER A 7 5.14 7.11 -0.31
N GLY A 8 6.28 7.56 0.24
CA GLY A 8 7.14 8.55 -0.42
C GLY A 8 6.45 9.88 -0.77
N GLY A 9 5.38 10.26 -0.07
CA GLY A 9 4.58 11.45 -0.37
C GLY A 9 3.59 11.30 -1.55
N LYS A 10 3.46 10.10 -2.13
CA LYS A 10 2.52 9.79 -3.21
C LYS A 10 1.47 8.77 -2.77
N GLN A 11 0.36 8.74 -3.49
CA GLN A 11 -0.72 7.79 -3.27
C GLN A 11 -0.59 6.60 -4.23
N TYR A 12 -0.79 5.40 -3.68
CA TYR A 12 -0.72 4.14 -4.42
C TYR A 12 -1.97 3.32 -4.20
N ARG A 13 -2.61 2.89 -5.29
CA ARG A 13 -3.67 1.89 -5.23
C ARG A 13 -3.04 0.50 -5.24
N VAL A 14 -3.33 -0.28 -4.21
CA VAL A 14 -2.77 -1.61 -3.99
C VAL A 14 -3.88 -2.64 -3.83
N SER A 15 -3.61 -3.89 -4.21
CA SER A 15 -4.47 -5.05 -3.99
C SER A 15 -3.62 -6.19 -3.44
N GLU A 16 -4.24 -7.12 -2.72
CA GLU A 16 -3.55 -8.28 -2.17
C GLU A 16 -2.87 -9.10 -3.29
N GLY A 17 -1.63 -9.55 -3.05
CA GLY A 17 -0.84 -10.31 -4.03
C GLY A 17 -0.21 -9.48 -5.17
N GLN A 18 -0.50 -8.18 -5.25
CA GLN A 18 0.06 -7.31 -6.28
C GLN A 18 1.52 -6.92 -5.98
N LYS A 19 2.39 -6.97 -6.99
CA LYS A 19 3.71 -6.34 -6.93
C LYS A 19 3.60 -4.87 -7.33
N VAL A 20 4.02 -3.97 -6.45
CA VAL A 20 3.92 -2.52 -6.64
C VAL A 20 5.32 -1.92 -6.59
N LYS A 21 5.63 -1.02 -7.52
CA LYS A 21 6.89 -0.27 -7.52
C LYS A 21 6.68 1.00 -6.69
N LEU A 22 7.51 1.17 -5.67
CA LEU A 22 7.49 2.32 -4.76
C LEU A 22 8.85 3.03 -4.78
N GLU A 23 8.93 4.18 -4.12
CA GLU A 23 10.19 4.81 -3.76
C GLU A 23 11.03 3.90 -2.81
N LYS A 24 12.28 4.29 -2.59
CA LYS A 24 13.18 3.59 -1.68
C LYS A 24 12.61 3.60 -0.25
N ILE A 25 12.52 2.42 0.35
CA ILE A 25 12.10 2.20 1.75
C ILE A 25 13.32 1.68 2.51
N GLU A 26 13.54 2.20 3.72
CA GLU A 26 14.60 1.71 4.61
C GLU A 26 14.13 0.43 5.32
N ALA A 27 14.18 -0.68 4.60
CA ALA A 27 13.87 -2.01 5.10
C ALA A 27 14.77 -3.07 4.44
N GLU A 28 15.05 -4.15 5.15
CA GLU A 28 15.80 -5.27 4.60
C GLU A 28 14.96 -6.04 3.56
N THR A 29 15.64 -6.70 2.61
CA THR A 29 14.93 -7.51 1.62
C THR A 29 14.24 -8.68 2.30
N GLY A 30 12.93 -8.80 2.09
CA GLY A 30 12.10 -9.83 2.71
C GLY A 30 11.53 -9.45 4.08
N ALA A 31 11.88 -8.29 4.62
CA ALA A 31 11.23 -7.76 5.82
C ALA A 31 9.77 -7.38 5.53
N SER A 32 8.90 -7.61 6.51
CA SER A 32 7.55 -7.04 6.51
C SER A 32 7.61 -5.57 6.89
N ILE A 33 6.82 -4.75 6.22
CA ILE A 33 6.67 -3.32 6.50
C ILE A 33 5.20 -2.99 6.67
N ASP A 34 4.89 -2.11 7.61
CA ASP A 34 3.54 -1.62 7.85
C ASP A 34 3.37 -0.22 7.23
N PHE A 35 2.20 0.03 6.64
CA PHE A 35 1.84 1.34 6.12
C PHE A 35 0.74 1.95 7.01
N ASP A 36 1.12 2.90 7.86
CA ASP A 36 0.17 3.54 8.79
C ASP A 36 -0.86 4.43 8.07
N LYS A 37 -0.49 4.99 6.91
CA LYS A 37 -1.32 5.93 6.16
C LYS A 37 -2.08 5.22 5.05
N VAL A 38 -3.22 4.65 5.42
CA VAL A 38 -4.22 4.13 4.49
C VAL A 38 -5.34 5.17 4.34
N LEU A 39 -5.52 5.69 3.13
CA LEU A 39 -6.53 6.72 2.84
C LEU A 39 -7.90 6.13 2.55
N LEU A 40 -7.95 4.93 1.97
CA LEU A 40 -9.18 4.28 1.57
C LEU A 40 -8.97 2.77 1.52
N VAL A 41 -9.99 2.02 1.94
CA VAL A 41 -10.11 0.58 1.73
C VAL A 41 -11.47 0.37 1.08
N ALA A 42 -11.49 -0.27 -0.09
CA ALA A 42 -12.71 -0.57 -0.82
C ALA A 42 -12.86 -2.09 -1.00
N ASP A 43 -13.98 -2.58 -0.53
CA ASP A 43 -14.34 -3.99 -0.56
C ASP A 43 -15.69 -4.17 -1.24
N GLY A 44 -15.69 -4.14 -2.58
CA GLY A 44 -16.77 -4.59 -3.47
C GLY A 44 -18.09 -3.83 -3.38
N ASP A 45 -18.65 -3.74 -2.18
CA ASP A 45 -19.93 -3.14 -1.78
C ASP A 45 -19.80 -2.15 -0.61
N LYS A 46 -18.61 -2.02 0.00
CA LYS A 46 -18.34 -1.02 1.06
C LYS A 46 -17.24 -0.06 0.62
N VAL A 47 -17.63 1.20 0.47
CA VAL A 47 -16.77 2.39 0.37
C VAL A 47 -17.11 3.35 1.49
#